data_AF-A0A8S9WEP8-F1
#
_entry.id   AF-A0A8S9WEP8-F1
#
_cell.length_a   1.000
_cell.length_b   1.000
_cell.length_c   1.000
_cell.angle_alpha   90.00
_cell.angle_beta   90.00
_cell.angle_gamma   90.00
#
_symmetry.space_group_name_H-M   'P 1'
#
loop_
_entity.id
_entity.type
_entity.pdbx_description
1 polymer ?
#
loop_
_entity_poly.entity_id
_entity_poly.type
_entity_poly.pdbx_seq_one_letter_code
_entity_poly.pdbx_strand_id
1 'polypeptide(L)'
;MAPHPFSYLCPCLGKKIEELSLDGVEVLNAAHRDPYVNKLAQQEVGGCFAHIGGSDAHTSKMLGDAFTEFPGKSADELYRAILRKETNPGG
;
A
#
# COMPACT_ATOMS: atom_id res chain seq x y z
N MET A 1 7.95 3.84 -3.02
CA MET A 1 6.58 3.54 -2.56
C MET A 1 5.56 4.20 -3.48
N ALA A 2 4.52 3.48 -3.91
CA ALA A 2 3.39 4.04 -4.66
C ALA A 2 2.09 4.01 -3.84
N PRO A 3 1.53 5.15 -3.41
CA PRO A 3 0.25 5.20 -2.72
C PRO A 3 -0.89 4.96 -3.72
N HIS A 4 -1.88 4.16 -3.32
CA HIS A 4 -3.11 3.81 -4.05
C HIS A 4 -3.01 4.00 -5.58
N PRO A 5 -2.13 3.23 -6.26
CA PRO A 5 -1.62 3.57 -7.58
C PRO A 5 -2.66 3.45 -8.69
N PHE A 6 -3.84 2.89 -8.42
CA PHE A 6 -4.94 2.74 -9.37
C PHE A 6 -6.18 3.57 -9.00
N SER A 7 -6.01 4.59 -8.15
CA SER A 7 -7.11 5.50 -7.80
C SER A 7 -7.68 6.22 -9.01
N TYR A 8 -9.01 6.29 -9.10
CA TYR A 8 -9.73 7.14 -10.05
C TYR A 8 -10.07 8.54 -9.48
N LEU A 9 -9.81 8.78 -8.19
CA LEU A 9 -10.11 10.04 -7.51
C LEU A 9 -8.99 11.07 -7.66
N CYS A 10 -7.77 10.63 -7.98
CA CYS A 10 -6.61 11.50 -8.13
C CYS A 10 -5.62 10.97 -9.18
N PRO A 11 -4.73 11.83 -9.71
CA PRO A 11 -3.62 11.39 -10.54
C PRO A 11 -2.74 10.39 -9.78
N CYS A 12 -2.52 9.22 -10.36
CA CYS A 12 -1.79 8.11 -9.76
C CYS A 12 -0.82 7.48 -10.79
N LEU A 13 0.07 6.60 -10.32
CA LEU A 13 1.12 6.01 -11.16
C LEU A 13 0.58 4.96 -12.15
N GLY A 14 -0.50 4.26 -11.82
CA GLY A 14 -1.03 3.15 -12.61
C GLY A 14 0.05 2.12 -12.93
N LYS A 15 0.10 1.65 -14.18
CA LYS A 15 1.09 0.68 -14.66
C LYS A 15 2.54 1.20 -14.66
N LYS A 16 2.77 2.50 -14.51
CA LYS A 16 4.15 3.03 -14.42
C LYS A 16 4.90 2.51 -13.20
N ILE A 17 4.23 1.91 -12.22
CA ILE A 17 4.89 1.21 -11.11
C ILE A 17 5.84 0.12 -11.60
N GLU A 18 5.61 -0.47 -12.78
CA GLU A 18 6.46 -1.52 -13.37
C GLU A 18 7.78 -0.95 -13.94
N GLU A 19 7.80 0.35 -14.27
CA GLU A 19 8.95 1.03 -14.88
C GLU A 19 9.84 1.74 -13.84
N LEU A 20 9.36 1.86 -12.60
CA LEU A 20 10.01 2.62 -11.53
C LEU A 20 10.64 1.70 -10.50
N SER A 21 11.82 2.07 -9.99
CA SER A 21 12.47 1.39 -8.87
C SER A 21 11.78 1.76 -7.55
N LEU A 22 10.69 1.06 -7.24
CA LEU A 22 9.92 1.22 -6.00
C LEU A 22 10.09 0.02 -5.08
N ASP A 23 10.23 0.27 -3.78
CA ASP A 23 10.35 -0.82 -2.79
C ASP A 23 9.00 -1.48 -2.43
N GLY A 24 7.88 -0.79 -2.68
CA GLY A 24 6.56 -1.26 -2.28
C GLY A 24 5.41 -0.45 -2.88
N VAL A 25 4.24 -1.05 -2.80
CA VAL A 25 2.99 -0.53 -3.35
C VAL A 25 1.88 -0.65 -2.32
N GLU A 26 1.09 0.41 -2.18
CA GLU A 26 -0.13 0.37 -1.38
C GLU A 26 -1.21 -0.41 -2.14
N VAL A 27 -1.54 -1.59 -1.65
CA VAL A 27 -2.52 -2.51 -2.25
C VAL A 27 -3.86 -2.52 -1.49
N LEU A 28 -3.90 -1.86 -0.33
CA LEU A 28 -5.08 -1.67 0.47
C LEU A 28 -5.13 -0.23 0.98
N ASN A 29 -6.03 0.56 0.42
CA ASN A 29 -6.31 1.91 0.89
C ASN A 29 -7.75 1.99 1.43
N ALA A 30 -7.91 2.41 2.69
CA ALA A 30 -9.23 2.43 3.33
C ALA A 30 -10.10 3.64 2.97
N ALA A 31 -9.54 4.75 2.50
CA ALA A 31 -10.32 5.87 1.97
C ALA A 31 -10.90 5.53 0.58
N HIS A 32 -10.19 4.70 -0.17
CA HIS A 32 -10.64 4.14 -1.45
C HIS A 32 -11.36 2.80 -1.24
N ARG A 33 -12.50 2.84 -0.54
CA ARG A 33 -13.33 1.64 -0.24
C ARG A 33 -13.95 0.97 -1.48
N ASP A 34 -13.74 1.50 -2.69
CA ASP A 34 -14.16 0.84 -3.91
C ASP A 34 -13.39 -0.49 -4.02
N PRO A 35 -14.09 -1.65 -3.96
CA PRO A 35 -13.44 -2.95 -4.05
C PRO A 35 -12.63 -3.12 -5.34
N TYR A 36 -12.96 -2.36 -6.39
CA TYR A 36 -12.28 -2.46 -7.68
C TYR A 36 -10.81 -2.04 -7.62
N VAL A 37 -10.49 -0.89 -7.00
CA VAL A 37 -9.12 -0.35 -7.05
C VAL A 37 -8.15 -1.11 -6.16
N ASN A 38 -8.59 -1.52 -4.96
CA ASN A 38 -7.78 -2.36 -4.07
C ASN A 38 -7.57 -3.75 -4.67
N LYS A 39 -8.61 -4.35 -5.26
CA LYS A 39 -8.48 -5.64 -5.96
C LYS A 39 -7.55 -5.53 -7.16
N LEU A 40 -7.66 -4.46 -7.95
CA LEU A 40 -6.76 -4.22 -9.07
C LEU A 40 -5.31 -4.07 -8.60
N ALA A 41 -5.07 -3.32 -7.52
CA ALA A 41 -3.74 -3.21 -6.93
C ALA A 41 -3.19 -4.57 -6.47
N GLN A 42 -3.99 -5.39 -5.81
CA GLN A 42 -3.58 -6.74 -5.40
C GLN A 42 -3.32 -7.70 -6.57
N GLN A 43 -3.99 -7.50 -7.71
CA GLN A 43 -3.82 -8.34 -8.91
C GLN A 43 -2.63 -7.92 -9.77
N GLU A 44 -2.40 -6.61 -9.92
CA GLU A 44 -1.35 -6.07 -10.79
C GLU A 44 0.01 -6.02 -10.07
N VAL A 45 0.03 -5.94 -8.74
CA VAL A 45 1.28 -5.93 -7.96
C VAL A 45 1.79 -7.36 -7.83
N GLY A 46 2.84 -7.67 -8.61
CA GLY A 46 3.59 -8.91 -8.48
C GLY A 46 4.49 -8.94 -7.24
N GLY A 47 5.05 -10.11 -6.92
CA GLY A 47 5.94 -10.33 -5.75
C GLY A 47 7.28 -9.57 -5.76
N CYS A 48 7.46 -8.65 -6.71
CA CYS A 48 8.60 -7.73 -6.77
C CYS A 48 8.50 -6.61 -5.74
N PHE A 49 7.30 -6.29 -5.24
CA PHE A 49 7.04 -5.17 -4.35
C PHE A 49 6.61 -5.64 -2.96
N ALA A 50 6.92 -4.85 -1.93
CA ALA A 50 6.28 -4.99 -0.63
C ALA A 50 4.80 -4.59 -0.72
N HIS A 51 3.91 -5.35 -0.09
CA HIS A 51 2.48 -5.06 -0.04
C HIS A 51 2.17 -4.25 1.21
N ILE A 52 1.54 -3.09 1.02
CA ILE A 52 1.36 -2.09 2.08
C ILE A 52 -0.12 -1.69 2.16
N GLY A 53 -0.59 -1.47 3.38
CA GLY A 53 -1.93 -0.99 3.69
C GLY A 53 -1.88 0.37 4.42
N GLY A 54 -2.77 1.28 4.02
CA GLY A 54 -2.84 2.63 4.57
C GLY A 54 -4.28 3.16 4.69
N SER A 55 -4.55 3.83 5.81
CA SER A 55 -5.90 4.36 6.07
C SER A 55 -6.28 5.56 5.21
N ASP A 56 -5.29 6.34 4.75
CA ASP A 56 -5.50 7.64 4.08
C ASP A 56 -6.53 8.50 4.85
N ALA A 57 -6.30 8.58 6.16
CA ALA A 57 -7.25 9.15 7.11
C ALA A 57 -7.36 10.68 6.95
N HIS A 58 -8.53 11.15 6.54
CA HIS A 58 -8.88 12.57 6.47
C HIS A 58 -9.61 13.05 7.74
N THR A 59 -9.98 12.13 8.63
CA THR A 59 -10.55 12.40 9.95
C THR A 59 -10.01 11.40 10.97
N SER A 60 -10.05 11.75 12.27
CA SER A 60 -9.57 10.86 13.33
C SER A 60 -10.31 9.53 13.41
N LYS A 61 -11.56 9.46 12.93
CA LYS A 61 -12.37 8.23 12.91
C LYS A 61 -11.88 7.19 11.89
N MET A 62 -11.11 7.61 10.89
CA MET A 62 -10.57 6.73 9.84
C MET A 62 -9.19 6.16 10.22
N LEU A 63 -8.60 6.62 11.32
CA LEU A 63 -7.28 6.19 11.75
C LEU A 63 -7.30 4.69 12.04
N GLY A 64 -6.49 3.93 11.30
CA GLY A 64 -6.39 2.49 11.46
C GLY A 64 -7.44 1.68 10.69
N ASP A 65 -8.30 2.30 9.87
CA ASP A 65 -9.21 1.56 8.97
C ASP A 65 -8.45 0.67 7.96
N ALA A 66 -7.19 1.00 7.68
CA ALA A 66 -6.20 0.08 7.12
C ALA A 66 -4.81 0.42 7.65
N PHE A 67 -3.96 -0.60 7.70
CA PHE A 67 -2.62 -0.56 8.28
C PHE A 67 -1.71 -1.59 7.61
N THR A 68 -0.42 -1.51 7.95
CA THR A 68 0.59 -2.46 7.52
C THR A 68 1.14 -3.20 8.74
N GLU A 69 1.01 -4.52 8.75
CA GLU A 69 1.66 -5.39 9.72
C GLU A 69 3.07 -5.72 9.25
N PHE A 70 4.03 -5.69 10.17
CA PHE A 70 5.43 -6.02 9.89
C PHE A 70 6.14 -6.48 11.17
N PRO A 71 7.23 -7.25 11.08
CA PRO A 71 8.04 -7.61 12.23
C PRO A 71 8.88 -6.41 12.69
N GLY A 72 8.57 -5.87 13.87
CA GLY A 72 9.36 -4.82 14.50
C GLY A 72 8.51 -3.77 15.22
N LYS A 73 9.18 -2.75 15.75
CA LYS A 73 8.56 -1.61 16.45
C LYS A 73 9.24 -0.27 16.15
N SER A 74 10.20 -0.25 15.23
CA SER A 74 10.94 0.95 14.84
C SER A 74 10.84 1.23 13.33
N ALA A 75 11.15 2.47 12.94
CA ALA A 75 11.17 2.88 11.54
C ALA A 75 12.23 2.11 10.73
N ASP A 76 13.40 1.82 11.33
CA ASP A 76 14.46 1.05 10.67
C ASP A 76 14.02 -0.40 10.41
N GLU A 77 13.31 -1.01 11.35
CA GLU A 77 12.76 -2.35 11.19
C GLU A 77 11.65 -2.37 10.14
N LEU A 78 10.78 -1.35 10.10
CA LEU A 78 9.80 -1.19 9.03
C LEU A 78 10.48 -1.12 7.66
N TYR A 79 11.52 -0.29 7.53
CA TYR A 79 12.24 -0.17 6.26
C TYR A 79 12.87 -1.50 5.82
N ARG A 80 13.49 -2.24 6.76
CA ARG A 80 14.02 -3.59 6.47
C ARG A 80 12.92 -4.58 6.08
N ALA A 81 11.77 -4.54 6.75
CA ALA A 81 10.62 -5.39 6.42
C ALA A 81 10.10 -5.09 5.01
N ILE A 82 10.03 -3.82 4.60
CA ILE A 82 9.68 -3.42 3.24
C ILE A 82 10.69 -3.99 2.23
N LEU A 83 12.00 -3.80 2.44
CA LEU A 83 13.03 -4.33 1.54
C LEU A 83 12.99 -5.87 1.42
N ARG A 84 12.63 -6.56 2.50
CA ARG A 84 12.47 -8.03 2.55
C ARG A 84 11.10 -8.52 2.10
N LYS A 85 10.15 -7.59 1.87
CA LYS A 85 8.74 -7.87 1.53
C LYS A 85 8.03 -8.69 2.61
N GLU A 86 8.39 -8.45 3.87
CA GLU A 86 7.82 -9.04 5.08
C GLU A 86 6.72 -8.15 5.67
N THR A 87 5.91 -7.55 4.79
CA THR A 87 4.81 -6.65 5.16
C THR A 87 3.49 -7.22 4.68
N ASN A 88 2.45 -7.11 5.52
CA ASN A 88 1.10 -7.53 5.17
C ASN A 88 0.12 -6.35 5.33
N PRO A 89 -0.71 -6.06 4.32
CA PRO A 89 -1.81 -5.11 4.47
C PRO A 89 -2.92 -5.72 5.34
N GLY A 90 -3.44 -4.95 6.29
CA GLY A 90 -4.55 -5.32 7.17
C GLY A 90 -5.55 -4.18 7.37
N GLY A 91 -6.76 -4.52 7.83
CA GLY A 91 -7.91 -3.59 7.92
C GLY A 91 -9.20 -4.24 7.47
#